data_AF-A0A7K4HPL3-F1
#
_entry.id   AF-A0A7K4HPL3-F1
#
_cell.length_a   1.000
_cell.length_b   1.000
_cell.length_c   1.000
_cell.angle_alpha   90.00
_cell.angle_beta   90.00
_cell.angle_gamma   90.00
#
_symmetry.space_group_name_H-M   'P 1'
#
loop_
_entity.id
_entity.type
_entity.pdbx_description
1 polymer ?
#
loop_
_entity_poly.entity_id
_entity_poly.type
_entity_poly.pdbx_seq_one_letter_code
_entity_poly.pdbx_strand_id
1 'polypeptide(L)'
;MYVLVSPCILDPSLRAEGITKPSDRAAFERALERCRRFSIEVVPLPCPETAYLGRPRPPATFVERLDTPAFRALLDLMEEEVRATIRARGPPLCIIGVDSSPACGVNRTWLDERVPGRGAFLARFPEIRAVDVCTFARYRVYLAAPLFSGAERAFNLEVRDLLEAALYDVHLPQEVGDNDAARSAGDGRAIFEHNLEALNRVDIVVAVIDGADADSGTAWEMGYAYARGIPVVALRTDFRRVGEAEAVNLMLEASSTVVERSSDLPGAIAAALSSKQGEDPGTL
;
A
#
# COMPACT_ATOMS: atom_id res chain seq x y z
N MET A 1 9.30 -15.71 5.04
CA MET A 1 8.25 -14.77 5.51
C MET A 1 6.95 -15.15 4.83
N TYR A 2 5.81 -14.99 5.50
CA TYR A 2 4.52 -15.32 4.90
C TYR A 2 3.42 -14.35 5.33
N VAL A 3 2.37 -14.28 4.52
CA VAL A 3 1.13 -13.58 4.83
C VAL A 3 -0.03 -14.57 4.88
N LEU A 4 -0.97 -14.32 5.78
CA LEU A 4 -2.25 -15.01 5.79
C LEU A 4 -3.20 -14.24 4.88
N VAL A 5 -3.88 -14.92 3.95
CA VAL A 5 -4.63 -14.23 2.89
C VAL A 5 -6.06 -14.72 2.84
N SER A 6 -7.02 -13.79 2.79
CA SER A 6 -8.42 -14.14 2.56
C SER A 6 -8.53 -14.90 1.23
N PRO A 7 -9.13 -16.10 1.23
CA PRO A 7 -9.05 -17.01 0.09
C PRO A 7 -9.74 -16.47 -1.18
N CYS A 8 -10.64 -15.49 -1.04
CA CYS A 8 -11.22 -14.76 -2.17
C CYS A 8 -10.23 -13.94 -3.00
N ILE A 9 -9.05 -13.63 -2.46
CA ILE A 9 -7.96 -12.96 -3.18
C ILE A 9 -7.30 -13.93 -4.16
N LEU A 10 -7.27 -15.22 -3.82
CA LEU A 10 -6.75 -16.29 -4.68
C LEU A 10 -7.81 -16.80 -5.67
N ASP A 11 -9.04 -16.94 -5.19
CA ASP A 11 -10.18 -17.40 -5.98
C ASP A 11 -11.37 -16.44 -5.78
N PRO A 12 -11.55 -15.44 -6.65
CA PRO A 12 -12.64 -14.48 -6.53
C PRO A 12 -14.04 -15.10 -6.55
N SER A 13 -14.20 -16.36 -6.99
CA SER A 13 -15.48 -17.08 -6.96
C SER A 13 -15.98 -17.39 -5.53
N LEU A 14 -15.15 -17.15 -4.50
CA LEU A 14 -15.50 -17.32 -3.09
C LEU A 14 -16.42 -16.21 -2.58
N ARG A 15 -16.39 -15.07 -3.27
CA ARG A 15 -17.23 -13.92 -2.93
C ARG A 15 -18.65 -14.17 -3.40
N ALA A 16 -19.60 -13.49 -2.77
CA ALA A 16 -20.99 -13.51 -3.23
C ALA A 16 -21.08 -13.06 -4.70
N GLU A 17 -22.12 -13.51 -5.39
CA GLU A 17 -22.31 -13.14 -6.78
C GLU A 17 -22.57 -11.62 -6.94
N GLY A 18 -22.03 -11.04 -8.01
CA GLY A 18 -22.25 -9.63 -8.36
C GLY A 18 -21.48 -8.58 -7.56
N ILE A 19 -20.73 -8.96 -6.50
CA ILE A 19 -20.05 -7.95 -5.64
C ILE A 19 -18.58 -7.70 -5.96
N THR A 20 -17.95 -8.55 -6.80
CA THR A 20 -16.53 -8.40 -7.14
C THR A 20 -16.35 -7.51 -8.36
N LYS A 21 -15.84 -6.30 -8.15
CA LYS A 21 -15.61 -5.31 -9.21
C LYS A 21 -14.31 -5.60 -9.97
N PRO A 22 -14.13 -5.08 -11.21
CA PRO A 22 -12.85 -5.16 -11.92
C PRO A 22 -11.67 -4.56 -11.13
N SER A 23 -11.90 -3.46 -10.41
CA SER A 23 -10.91 -2.85 -9.51
C SER A 23 -10.45 -3.79 -8.40
N ASP A 24 -11.36 -4.59 -7.85
CA ASP A 24 -11.02 -5.57 -6.80
C ASP A 24 -10.09 -6.65 -7.35
N ARG A 25 -10.39 -7.16 -8.57
CA ARG A 25 -9.57 -8.18 -9.23
C ARG A 25 -8.16 -7.66 -9.51
N ALA A 26 -8.06 -6.43 -10.01
CA ALA A 26 -6.76 -5.78 -10.22
C ALA A 26 -5.99 -5.62 -8.90
N ALA A 27 -6.66 -5.26 -7.80
CA ALA A 27 -6.02 -5.20 -6.49
C ALA A 27 -5.54 -6.58 -6.01
N PHE A 28 -6.33 -7.63 -6.22
CA PHE A 28 -5.94 -9.00 -5.84
C PHE A 28 -4.71 -9.46 -6.62
N GLU A 29 -4.70 -9.25 -7.94
CA GLU A 29 -3.57 -9.58 -8.81
C GLU A 29 -2.30 -8.84 -8.40
N ARG A 30 -2.40 -7.53 -8.14
CA ARG A 30 -1.29 -6.69 -7.67
C ARG A 30 -0.77 -7.09 -6.29
N ALA A 31 -1.66 -7.48 -5.37
CA ALA A 31 -1.26 -7.99 -4.05
C ALA A 31 -0.46 -9.29 -4.19
N LEU A 32 -0.90 -10.21 -5.05
CA LEU A 32 -0.16 -11.45 -5.32
C LEU A 32 1.14 -11.19 -6.08
N GLU A 33 1.17 -10.19 -6.96
CA GLU A 33 2.41 -9.72 -7.61
C GLU A 33 3.41 -9.21 -6.58
N ARG A 34 2.98 -8.39 -5.60
CA ARG A 34 3.83 -7.95 -4.49
C ARG A 34 4.43 -9.14 -3.76
N CYS A 35 3.61 -10.14 -3.42
CA CYS A 35 4.10 -11.34 -2.74
C CYS A 35 5.16 -12.07 -3.57
N ARG A 36 4.95 -12.24 -4.89
CA ARG A 36 5.95 -12.84 -5.78
C ARG A 36 7.23 -12.01 -5.86
N ARG A 37 7.10 -10.69 -6.04
CA ARG A 37 8.21 -9.74 -6.16
C ARG A 37 9.15 -9.82 -4.97
N PHE A 38 8.60 -9.92 -3.76
CA PHE A 38 9.36 -9.95 -2.51
C PHE A 38 9.53 -11.35 -1.90
N SER A 39 9.23 -12.42 -2.66
CA SER A 39 9.31 -13.81 -2.19
C SER A 39 8.57 -14.05 -0.85
N ILE A 40 7.40 -13.43 -0.69
CA ILE A 40 6.50 -13.61 0.45
C ILE A 40 5.59 -14.80 0.15
N GLU A 41 5.63 -15.82 1.00
CA GLU A 41 4.73 -16.96 0.87
C GLU A 41 3.28 -16.54 1.15
N VAL A 42 2.36 -17.00 0.30
CA VAL A 42 0.93 -16.76 0.47
C VAL A 42 0.28 -17.99 1.07
N VAL A 43 -0.21 -17.86 2.31
CA VAL A 43 -0.91 -18.93 3.03
C VAL A 43 -2.40 -18.58 3.10
N PRO A 44 -3.29 -19.35 2.43
CA PRO A 44 -4.71 -19.05 2.46
C PRO A 44 -5.30 -19.27 3.86
N LEU A 45 -6.13 -18.33 4.29
CA LEU A 45 -7.05 -18.54 5.40
C LEU A 45 -8.21 -19.44 4.97
N PRO A 46 -8.87 -20.14 5.91
CA PRO A 46 -10.16 -20.74 5.63
C PRO A 46 -11.20 -19.65 5.34
N CYS A 47 -12.29 -20.01 4.65
CA CYS A 47 -13.40 -19.10 4.36
C CYS A 47 -14.64 -19.49 5.16
N PRO A 48 -14.92 -18.84 6.30
CA PRO A 48 -16.09 -19.16 7.12
C PRO A 48 -17.40 -19.03 6.33
N GLU A 49 -17.55 -17.93 5.58
CA GLU A 49 -18.77 -17.64 4.83
C GLU A 49 -19.05 -18.73 3.77
N THR A 50 -18.01 -19.18 3.06
CA THR A 50 -18.13 -20.24 2.06
C THR A 50 -18.39 -21.59 2.70
N ALA A 51 -17.68 -21.92 3.79
CA ALA A 51 -17.84 -23.20 4.48
C ALA A 51 -19.23 -23.34 5.10
N TYR A 52 -19.84 -22.22 5.53
CA TYR A 52 -21.16 -22.22 6.13
C TYR A 52 -22.30 -22.11 5.11
N LEU A 53 -22.19 -21.23 4.11
CA LEU A 53 -23.28 -20.94 3.16
C LEU A 53 -23.16 -21.69 1.83
N GLY A 54 -22.01 -22.30 1.53
CA GLY A 54 -21.73 -22.94 0.24
C GLY A 54 -21.44 -21.96 -0.90
N ARG A 55 -21.36 -22.51 -2.12
CA ARG A 55 -21.21 -21.77 -3.38
C ARG A 55 -22.20 -22.29 -4.45
N PRO A 56 -22.74 -21.43 -5.33
CA PRO A 56 -22.74 -19.97 -5.24
C PRO A 56 -23.64 -19.48 -4.09
N ARG A 57 -23.45 -18.24 -3.64
CA ARG A 57 -24.30 -17.62 -2.61
C ARG A 57 -24.64 -16.17 -2.96
N PRO A 58 -25.89 -15.73 -2.71
CA PRO A 58 -26.22 -14.30 -2.79
C PRO A 58 -25.53 -13.53 -1.65
N PRO A 59 -25.37 -12.20 -1.79
CA PRO A 59 -24.88 -11.34 -0.71
C PRO A 59 -25.69 -11.54 0.57
N ALA A 60 -25.02 -11.43 1.72
CA ALA A 60 -25.61 -11.68 3.02
C ALA A 60 -24.93 -10.78 4.05
N THR A 61 -25.71 -10.25 5.00
CA THR A 61 -25.17 -9.52 6.14
C THR A 61 -24.82 -10.50 7.28
N PHE A 62 -24.01 -10.08 8.26
CA PHE A 62 -23.65 -10.95 9.37
C PHE A 62 -24.89 -11.35 10.18
N VAL A 63 -25.73 -10.38 10.55
CA VAL A 63 -26.87 -10.61 11.42
C VAL A 63 -27.94 -11.46 10.74
N GLU A 64 -28.17 -11.24 9.44
CA GLU A 64 -29.21 -11.95 8.69
C GLU A 64 -28.93 -13.45 8.55
N ARG A 65 -27.66 -13.84 8.31
CA ARG A 65 -27.34 -15.21 7.86
C ARG A 65 -26.16 -15.88 8.57
N LEU A 66 -25.39 -15.16 9.37
CA LEU A 66 -24.15 -15.67 9.99
C LEU A 66 -24.17 -15.60 11.52
N ASP A 67 -25.03 -14.82 12.17
CA ASP A 67 -25.08 -14.76 13.63
C ASP A 67 -25.83 -15.95 14.26
N THR A 68 -25.27 -17.15 14.08
CA THR A 68 -25.83 -18.39 14.60
C THR A 68 -24.82 -19.12 15.49
N PRO A 69 -25.28 -19.92 16.47
CA PRO A 69 -24.38 -20.76 17.26
C PRO A 69 -23.53 -21.71 16.39
N ALA A 70 -24.09 -22.21 15.29
CA ALA A 70 -23.39 -23.09 14.36
C ALA A 70 -22.25 -22.36 13.62
N PHE A 71 -22.48 -21.12 13.19
CA PHE A 71 -21.44 -20.32 12.56
C PHE A 71 -20.34 -19.94 13.56
N ARG A 72 -20.70 -19.59 14.80
CA ARG A 72 -19.71 -19.32 15.86
C ARG A 72 -18.82 -20.54 16.14
N ALA A 73 -19.39 -21.73 16.24
CA ALA A 73 -18.63 -22.97 16.40
C ALA A 73 -17.69 -23.24 15.20
N LEU A 74 -18.13 -22.92 13.98
CA LEU A 74 -17.28 -23.00 12.79
C LEU A 74 -16.09 -22.01 12.87
N LEU A 75 -16.34 -20.78 13.33
CA LEU A 75 -15.27 -19.79 13.55
C LEU A 75 -14.26 -20.29 14.58
N ASP A 76 -14.70 -20.92 15.67
CA ASP A 76 -13.82 -21.45 16.72
C ASP A 76 -12.91 -22.57 16.18
N LEU A 77 -13.45 -23.47 15.33
CA LEU A 77 -12.67 -24.52 14.67
C LEU A 77 -11.61 -23.93 13.71
N MET A 78 -12.02 -22.98 12.87
CA MET A 78 -11.12 -22.31 11.92
C MET A 78 -10.07 -21.44 12.63
N GLU A 79 -10.42 -20.84 13.77
CA GLU A 79 -9.47 -20.10 14.59
C GLU A 79 -8.35 -21.03 15.07
N GLU A 80 -8.68 -22.21 15.58
CA GLU A 80 -7.69 -23.18 16.05
C GLU A 80 -6.79 -23.68 14.92
N GLU A 81 -7.33 -23.91 13.72
CA GLU A 81 -6.55 -24.28 12.52
C GLU A 81 -5.50 -23.21 12.16
N VAL A 82 -5.93 -21.94 12.13
CA VAL A 82 -5.04 -20.82 11.83
C VAL A 82 -4.00 -20.63 12.94
N ARG A 83 -4.40 -20.73 14.21
CA ARG A 83 -3.47 -20.66 15.35
C ARG A 83 -2.46 -21.80 15.34
N ALA A 84 -2.86 -23.02 14.95
CA ALA A 84 -1.94 -24.14 14.77
C ALA A 84 -0.90 -23.85 13.68
N THR A 85 -1.33 -23.27 12.56
CA THR A 85 -0.43 -22.83 11.49
C THR A 85 0.57 -21.79 11.99
N ILE A 86 0.12 -20.80 12.75
CA ILE A 86 1.00 -19.77 13.34
C ILE A 86 1.97 -20.37 14.36
N ARG A 87 1.53 -21.30 15.21
CA ARG A 87 2.42 -21.99 16.17
C ARG A 87 3.52 -22.78 15.46
N ALA A 88 3.20 -23.38 14.31
CA ALA A 88 4.16 -24.17 13.53
C ALA A 88 5.14 -23.30 12.73
N ARG A 89 4.70 -22.14 12.22
CA ARG A 89 5.48 -21.31 11.28
C ARG A 89 6.06 -20.04 11.89
N GLY A 90 5.67 -19.68 13.12
CA GLY A 90 5.90 -18.37 13.70
C GLY A 90 4.87 -17.33 13.24
N PRO A 91 4.97 -16.07 13.71
CA PRO A 91 4.01 -15.03 13.36
C PRO A 91 4.08 -14.65 11.86
N PRO A 92 2.93 -14.40 11.20
CA PRO A 92 2.91 -13.88 9.84
C PRO A 92 3.32 -12.40 9.81
N LEU A 93 3.69 -11.90 8.62
CA LEU A 93 3.89 -10.46 8.42
C LEU A 93 2.61 -9.67 8.68
N CYS A 94 1.49 -10.16 8.15
CA CYS A 94 0.15 -9.62 8.35
C CYS A 94 -0.92 -10.61 7.86
N ILE A 95 -2.18 -10.26 8.14
CA ILE A 95 -3.34 -10.83 7.48
C ILE A 95 -3.79 -9.86 6.37
N ILE A 96 -3.99 -10.37 5.15
CA ILE A 96 -4.56 -9.64 4.03
C ILE A 96 -6.05 -9.97 3.95
N GLY A 97 -6.88 -9.00 4.30
CA GLY A 97 -8.34 -9.10 4.27
C GLY A 97 -8.95 -8.37 3.09
N VAL A 98 -10.27 -8.51 2.95
CA VAL A 98 -11.05 -7.74 1.97
C VAL A 98 -12.04 -6.90 2.73
N ASP A 99 -11.90 -5.58 2.64
CA ASP A 99 -12.72 -4.67 3.43
C ASP A 99 -14.22 -4.87 3.18
N SER A 100 -15.01 -4.58 4.19
CA SER A 100 -16.46 -4.78 4.19
C SER A 100 -16.91 -6.24 4.07
N SER A 101 -16.07 -7.27 4.21
CA SER A 101 -16.58 -8.65 4.38
C SER A 101 -17.11 -8.86 5.82
N PRO A 102 -18.30 -9.46 6.02
CA PRO A 102 -18.83 -9.83 7.34
C PRO A 102 -17.84 -10.63 8.20
N ALA A 103 -17.12 -11.59 7.60
CA ALA A 103 -16.11 -12.39 8.30
C ALA A 103 -14.69 -11.85 8.15
N CYS A 104 -14.30 -11.44 6.93
CA CYS A 104 -12.92 -11.10 6.57
C CYS A 104 -12.63 -9.59 6.43
N GLY A 105 -13.55 -8.72 6.86
CA GLY A 105 -13.38 -7.26 6.86
C GLY A 105 -12.18 -6.81 7.69
N VAL A 106 -11.53 -5.72 7.28
CA VAL A 106 -10.30 -5.22 7.92
C VAL A 106 -10.56 -3.92 8.67
N ASN A 107 -10.94 -2.88 7.94
CA ASN A 107 -11.20 -1.55 8.48
C ASN A 107 -12.69 -1.35 8.75
N ARG A 108 -13.53 -2.01 7.96
CA ARG A 108 -14.98 -2.02 8.05
C ARG A 108 -15.54 -3.41 7.77
N THR A 109 -16.72 -3.68 8.32
CA THR A 109 -17.44 -4.94 8.15
C THR A 109 -18.95 -4.70 7.98
N TRP A 110 -19.66 -5.61 7.32
CA TRP A 110 -21.11 -5.58 7.19
C TRP A 110 -21.75 -6.40 8.31
N LEU A 111 -22.41 -5.73 9.27
CA LEU A 111 -23.26 -6.38 10.28
C LEU A 111 -24.71 -6.44 9.79
N ASP A 112 -25.47 -5.37 9.97
CA ASP A 112 -26.69 -5.01 9.22
C ASP A 112 -26.42 -3.82 8.31
N GLU A 113 -25.57 -2.92 8.81
CA GLU A 113 -24.97 -1.81 8.09
C GLU A 113 -23.44 -1.95 8.07
N ARG A 114 -22.77 -1.07 7.31
CA ARG A 114 -21.31 -1.04 7.22
C ARG A 114 -20.74 -0.27 8.41
N VAL A 115 -20.13 -0.99 9.34
CA VAL A 115 -19.55 -0.43 10.57
C VAL A 115 -18.02 -0.49 10.57
N PRO A 116 -17.31 0.40 11.30
CA PRO A 116 -15.87 0.28 11.52
C PRO A 116 -15.49 -0.99 12.29
N GLY A 117 -14.33 -1.55 11.98
CA GLY A 117 -13.76 -2.72 12.65
C GLY A 117 -13.61 -3.94 11.76
N ARG A 118 -12.99 -4.97 12.33
CA ARG A 118 -12.74 -6.24 11.64
C ARG A 118 -14.01 -7.08 11.54
N GLY A 119 -14.08 -7.90 10.49
CA GLY A 119 -15.10 -8.93 10.37
C GLY A 119 -14.98 -10.00 11.47
N ALA A 120 -16.04 -10.76 11.68
CA ALA A 120 -16.19 -11.67 12.82
C ALA A 120 -15.05 -12.72 12.94
N PHE A 121 -14.42 -13.10 11.82
CA PHE A 121 -13.30 -14.03 11.82
C PHE A 121 -11.96 -13.32 12.07
N LEU A 122 -11.68 -12.21 11.36
CA LEU A 122 -10.42 -11.48 11.59
C LEU A 122 -10.35 -10.77 12.95
N ALA A 123 -11.51 -10.51 13.57
CA ALA A 123 -11.60 -10.03 14.94
C ALA A 123 -11.05 -11.02 15.97
N ARG A 124 -10.92 -12.32 15.62
CA ARG A 124 -10.31 -13.33 16.48
C ARG A 124 -8.79 -13.23 16.58
N PHE A 125 -8.15 -12.46 15.71
CA PHE A 125 -6.69 -12.30 15.68
C PHE A 125 -6.25 -10.84 15.91
N PRO A 126 -6.71 -10.16 16.98
CA PRO A 126 -6.44 -8.74 17.20
C PRO A 126 -4.96 -8.40 17.28
N GLU A 127 -4.14 -9.36 17.74
CA GLU A 127 -2.69 -9.26 17.87
C GLU A 127 -1.94 -9.22 16.53
N ILE A 128 -2.56 -9.73 15.45
CA ILE A 128 -1.95 -9.77 14.13
C ILE A 128 -2.42 -8.55 13.35
N ARG A 129 -1.49 -7.80 12.75
CA ARG A 129 -1.83 -6.69 11.86
C ARG A 129 -2.65 -7.20 10.68
N ALA A 130 -3.83 -6.63 10.47
CA ALA A 130 -4.64 -6.86 9.28
C ALA A 130 -4.52 -5.67 8.33
N VAL A 131 -4.42 -5.94 7.03
CA VAL A 131 -4.27 -4.94 5.97
C VAL A 131 -5.30 -5.25 4.88
N ASP A 132 -6.06 -4.24 4.47
CA ASP A 132 -6.97 -4.39 3.34
C ASP A 132 -6.17 -4.62 2.05
N VAL A 133 -6.64 -5.54 1.21
CA VAL A 133 -5.96 -5.92 -0.03
C VAL A 133 -5.72 -4.75 -0.98
N CYS A 134 -6.61 -3.76 -1.05
CA CYS A 134 -6.41 -2.59 -1.89
C CYS A 134 -5.28 -1.69 -1.35
N THR A 135 -5.09 -1.64 -0.03
CA THR A 135 -3.94 -0.98 0.58
C THR A 135 -2.66 -1.80 0.37
N PHE A 136 -2.71 -3.12 0.59
CA PHE A 136 -1.55 -4.00 0.44
C PHE A 136 -1.03 -4.05 -1.01
N ALA A 137 -1.94 -3.95 -1.99
CA ALA A 137 -1.65 -3.89 -3.41
C ALA A 137 -0.91 -2.62 -3.85
N ARG A 138 -0.85 -1.60 -2.99
CA ARG A 138 -0.12 -0.35 -3.22
C ARG A 138 1.26 -0.43 -2.57
N TYR A 139 2.30 -0.51 -3.40
CA TYR A 139 3.67 -0.74 -2.95
C TYR A 139 4.74 -0.18 -3.88
N ARG A 140 4.35 0.41 -5.01
CA ARG A 140 5.29 0.99 -5.97
C ARG A 140 5.58 2.43 -5.61
N VAL A 141 6.85 2.76 -5.46
CA VAL A 141 7.34 4.08 -5.04
C VAL A 141 8.17 4.68 -6.17
N TYR A 142 7.95 5.95 -6.48
CA TYR A 142 8.91 6.73 -7.26
C TYR A 142 9.76 7.55 -6.28
N LEU A 143 11.09 7.40 -6.33
CA LEU A 143 12.01 8.16 -5.49
C LEU A 143 12.55 9.37 -6.27
N ALA A 144 11.88 10.50 -6.10
CA ALA A 144 12.27 11.79 -6.64
C ALA A 144 13.38 12.41 -5.78
N ALA A 145 14.57 12.65 -6.35
CA ALA A 145 15.68 13.23 -5.59
C ALA A 145 16.74 13.84 -6.52
N PRO A 146 17.50 14.84 -6.04
CA PRO A 146 18.71 15.29 -6.73
C PRO A 146 19.68 14.12 -6.94
N LEU A 147 20.38 14.07 -8.08
CA LEU A 147 21.30 12.98 -8.42
C LEU A 147 22.64 13.46 -9.02
N PHE A 148 22.99 14.73 -8.82
CA PHE A 148 24.07 15.41 -9.54
C PHE A 148 25.44 15.30 -8.85
N SER A 149 25.48 14.87 -7.60
CA SER A 149 26.70 14.66 -6.81
C SER A 149 26.85 13.20 -6.34
N GLY A 150 28.06 12.85 -5.91
CA GLY A 150 28.31 11.55 -5.27
C GLY A 150 27.55 11.39 -3.95
N ALA A 151 27.43 12.48 -3.17
CA ALA A 151 26.74 12.47 -1.89
C ALA A 151 25.23 12.25 -2.05
N GLU A 152 24.59 12.97 -2.97
CA GLU A 152 23.16 12.81 -3.27
C GLU A 152 22.85 11.39 -3.75
N ARG A 153 23.63 10.87 -4.72
CA ARG A 153 23.40 9.52 -5.23
C ARG A 153 23.59 8.43 -4.17
N ALA A 154 24.56 8.59 -3.27
CA ALA A 154 24.78 7.67 -2.17
C ALA A 154 23.62 7.71 -1.17
N PHE A 155 23.12 8.91 -0.85
CA PHE A 155 21.97 9.07 0.03
C PHE A 155 20.68 8.50 -0.57
N ASN A 156 20.46 8.70 -1.87
CA ASN A 156 19.29 8.12 -2.55
C ASN A 156 19.30 6.58 -2.50
N LEU A 157 20.48 5.95 -2.62
CA LEU A 157 20.62 4.51 -2.45
C LEU A 157 20.27 4.07 -1.03
N GLU A 158 20.70 4.81 0.00
CA GLU A 158 20.33 4.54 1.39
C GLU A 158 18.80 4.59 1.60
N VAL A 159 18.14 5.63 1.07
CA VAL A 159 16.68 5.77 1.13
C VAL A 159 15.99 4.63 0.37
N ARG A 160 16.47 4.28 -0.82
CA ARG A 160 15.97 3.15 -1.63
C ARG A 160 16.06 1.84 -0.85
N ASP A 161 17.23 1.53 -0.29
CA ASP A 161 17.49 0.30 0.46
C ASP A 161 16.56 0.18 1.67
N LEU A 162 16.34 1.29 2.38
CA LEU A 162 15.41 1.36 3.51
C LEU A 162 13.97 1.03 3.10
N LEU A 163 13.52 1.56 1.96
CA LEU A 163 12.17 1.31 1.44
C LEU A 163 12.01 -0.11 0.90
N GLU A 164 13.02 -0.65 0.22
CA GLU A 164 13.02 -2.05 -0.24
C GLU A 164 13.02 -3.03 0.94
N ALA A 165 13.75 -2.74 2.01
CA ALA A 165 13.69 -3.51 3.26
C ALA A 165 12.29 -3.48 3.91
N ALA A 166 11.52 -2.42 3.67
CA ALA A 166 10.11 -2.29 4.04
C ALA A 166 9.13 -2.88 3.01
N LEU A 167 9.63 -3.63 2.01
CA LEU A 167 8.85 -4.33 0.98
C LEU A 167 8.11 -3.38 0.02
N TYR A 168 8.71 -2.24 -0.31
CA TYR A 168 8.30 -1.34 -1.38
C TYR A 168 9.15 -1.56 -2.64
N ASP A 169 8.55 -1.44 -3.81
CA ASP A 169 9.23 -1.55 -5.11
C ASP A 169 9.59 -0.14 -5.56
N VAL A 170 10.87 0.21 -5.48
CA VAL A 170 11.33 1.58 -5.66
C VAL A 170 11.86 1.77 -7.07
N HIS A 171 11.29 2.72 -7.79
CA HIS A 171 11.86 3.27 -9.00
C HIS A 171 12.76 4.46 -8.64
N LEU A 172 14.05 4.34 -8.95
CA LEU A 172 15.07 5.33 -8.66
C LEU A 172 15.70 5.82 -9.99
N PRO A 173 15.44 7.08 -10.43
CA PRO A 173 15.84 7.57 -11.76
C PRO A 173 17.34 7.41 -12.08
N GLN A 174 18.22 7.57 -11.09
CA GLN A 174 19.68 7.42 -11.28
C GLN A 174 20.15 6.00 -11.66
N GLU A 175 19.31 4.96 -11.47
CA GLU A 175 19.63 3.58 -11.84
C GLU A 175 19.25 3.23 -13.30
N VAL A 176 18.41 4.05 -13.95
CA VAL A 176 17.84 3.76 -15.29
C VAL A 176 18.46 4.58 -16.42
N GLY A 177 19.58 5.27 -16.17
CA GLY A 177 20.38 5.96 -17.20
C GLY A 177 20.36 7.50 -17.13
N ASP A 178 19.75 8.10 -16.11
CA ASP A 178 19.67 9.56 -15.97
C ASP A 178 20.97 10.25 -15.54
N ASN A 179 22.02 9.48 -15.27
CA ASN A 179 23.26 9.92 -14.65
C ASN A 179 24.36 10.39 -15.64
N ASP A 180 24.12 10.33 -16.95
CA ASP A 180 25.11 10.74 -17.96
C ASP A 180 25.08 12.25 -18.23
N ALA A 181 26.23 12.90 -17.99
CA ALA A 181 26.45 14.33 -18.21
C ALA A 181 26.54 14.73 -19.71
N ALA A 182 26.61 13.75 -20.62
CA ALA A 182 26.71 13.95 -22.06
C ALA A 182 25.33 13.79 -22.73
N ARG A 183 24.39 14.70 -22.43
CA ARG A 183 23.04 14.65 -23.01
C ARG A 183 23.03 15.28 -24.41
N SER A 184 22.77 14.49 -25.45
CA SER A 184 22.31 15.04 -26.73
C SER A 184 20.82 15.44 -26.61
N ALA A 185 20.34 16.32 -27.50
CA ALA A 185 18.93 16.75 -27.48
C ALA A 185 17.91 15.59 -27.65
N GLY A 186 18.34 14.47 -28.25
CA GLY A 186 17.53 13.25 -28.36
C GLY A 186 17.42 12.47 -27.06
N ASP A 187 18.47 12.48 -26.24
CA ASP A 187 18.54 11.74 -24.97
C ASP A 187 17.64 12.37 -23.91
N GLY A 188 17.53 13.71 -23.90
CA GLY A 188 16.70 14.44 -22.93
C GLY A 188 15.20 14.13 -23.03
N ARG A 189 14.67 13.92 -24.26
CA ARG A 189 13.25 13.59 -24.43
C ARG A 189 12.94 12.17 -23.98
N ALA A 190 13.80 11.22 -24.34
CA ALA A 190 13.64 9.82 -23.95
C ALA A 190 13.67 9.65 -22.42
N ILE A 191 14.60 10.33 -21.74
CA ILE A 191 14.68 10.39 -20.28
C ILE A 191 13.38 10.94 -19.68
N PHE A 192 12.90 12.07 -20.19
CA PHE A 192 11.66 12.67 -19.70
C PHE A 192 10.46 11.72 -19.86
N GLU A 193 10.31 11.10 -21.03
CA GLU A 193 9.22 10.16 -21.31
C GLU A 193 9.32 8.91 -20.42
N HIS A 194 10.52 8.40 -20.18
CA HIS A 194 10.75 7.27 -19.28
C HIS A 194 10.34 7.58 -17.83
N ASN A 195 10.79 8.71 -17.27
CA ASN A 195 10.41 9.14 -15.93
C ASN A 195 8.91 9.42 -15.82
N LEU A 196 8.33 10.02 -16.85
CA LEU A 196 6.89 10.26 -16.91
C LEU A 196 6.10 8.95 -16.91
N GLU A 197 6.54 7.94 -17.67
CA GLU A 197 5.93 6.61 -17.65
C GLU A 197 6.05 5.93 -16.29
N ALA A 198 7.20 6.07 -15.62
CA ALA A 198 7.40 5.54 -14.28
C ALA A 198 6.48 6.22 -13.26
N LEU A 199 6.42 7.55 -13.24
CA LEU A 199 5.51 8.33 -12.39
C LEU A 199 4.03 7.93 -12.58
N ASN A 200 3.64 7.56 -13.79
CA ASN A 200 2.28 7.11 -14.09
C ASN A 200 1.93 5.72 -13.55
N ARG A 201 2.92 4.94 -13.10
CA ARG A 201 2.74 3.53 -12.67
C ARG A 201 2.93 3.31 -11.17
N VAL A 202 3.30 4.35 -10.42
CA VAL A 202 3.54 4.26 -8.98
C VAL A 202 2.30 4.56 -8.16
N ASP A 203 2.31 4.12 -6.89
CA ASP A 203 1.22 4.35 -5.95
C ASP A 203 1.43 5.59 -5.08
N ILE A 204 2.69 6.05 -5.00
CA ILE A 204 3.18 7.13 -4.15
C ILE A 204 4.52 7.64 -4.68
N VAL A 205 4.78 8.93 -4.45
CA VAL A 205 6.11 9.54 -4.63
C VAL A 205 6.74 9.78 -3.27
N VAL A 206 8.02 9.41 -3.15
CA VAL A 206 8.89 9.84 -2.06
C VAL A 206 9.86 10.87 -2.64
N ALA A 207 9.96 12.05 -2.02
CA ALA A 207 10.77 13.14 -2.54
C ALA A 207 11.83 13.59 -1.53
N VAL A 208 13.11 13.66 -1.92
CA VAL A 208 14.17 14.27 -1.10
C VAL A 208 14.21 15.77 -1.38
N ILE A 209 13.85 16.57 -0.39
CA ILE A 209 13.72 18.04 -0.50
C ILE A 209 14.75 18.79 0.36
N ASP A 210 15.94 18.19 0.49
CA ASP A 210 17.06 18.78 1.22
C ASP A 210 17.68 19.98 0.49
N GLY A 211 18.17 20.93 1.26
CA GLY A 211 18.79 22.16 0.77
C GLY A 211 18.01 23.44 1.09
N ALA A 212 18.60 24.56 0.66
CA ALA A 212 17.97 25.88 0.77
C ALA A 212 16.74 26.02 -0.14
N ASP A 213 16.75 25.32 -1.26
CA ASP A 213 15.59 25.08 -2.12
C ASP A 213 15.65 23.63 -2.60
N ALA A 214 14.50 23.05 -2.95
CA ALA A 214 14.47 21.71 -3.52
C ALA A 214 14.99 21.73 -4.97
N ASP A 215 15.53 20.60 -5.42
CA ASP A 215 15.89 20.46 -6.83
C ASP A 215 14.66 20.70 -7.73
N SER A 216 14.85 21.46 -8.80
CA SER A 216 13.79 21.83 -9.73
C SER A 216 13.14 20.63 -10.42
N GLY A 217 13.90 19.55 -10.68
CA GLY A 217 13.36 18.29 -11.21
C GLY A 217 12.45 17.62 -10.19
N THR A 218 12.95 17.43 -8.98
CA THR A 218 12.19 16.87 -7.85
C THR A 218 10.90 17.68 -7.59
N ALA A 219 10.98 19.01 -7.59
CA ALA A 219 9.81 19.88 -7.42
C ALA A 219 8.77 19.71 -8.55
N TRP A 220 9.22 19.54 -9.79
CA TRP A 220 8.34 19.27 -10.93
C TRP A 220 7.63 17.91 -10.78
N GLU A 221 8.36 16.87 -10.36
CA GLU A 221 7.82 15.53 -10.14
C GLU A 221 6.78 15.51 -9.01
N MET A 222 7.05 16.23 -7.90
CA MET A 222 6.09 16.42 -6.82
C MET A 222 4.81 17.14 -7.29
N GLY A 223 4.96 18.22 -8.06
CA GLY A 223 3.83 18.95 -8.64
C GLY A 223 3.00 18.07 -9.58
N TYR A 224 3.66 17.26 -10.42
CA TYR A 224 3.00 16.30 -11.30
C TYR A 224 2.22 15.25 -10.50
N ALA A 225 2.83 14.68 -9.47
CA ALA A 225 2.21 13.71 -8.58
C ALA A 225 0.96 14.30 -7.91
N TYR A 226 1.07 15.49 -7.32
CA TYR A 226 -0.03 16.20 -6.69
C TYR A 226 -1.20 16.43 -7.66
N ALA A 227 -0.90 16.94 -8.87
CA ALA A 227 -1.92 17.18 -9.90
C ALA A 227 -2.63 15.89 -10.36
N ARG A 228 -1.96 14.74 -10.27
CA ARG A 228 -2.51 13.41 -10.58
C ARG A 228 -3.16 12.73 -9.37
N GLY A 229 -3.19 13.40 -8.22
CA GLY A 229 -3.64 12.87 -6.95
C GLY A 229 -2.75 11.73 -6.44
N ILE A 230 -1.53 11.54 -6.94
CA ILE A 230 -0.58 10.58 -6.39
C ILE A 230 -0.06 11.17 -5.06
N PRO A 231 -0.20 10.48 -3.92
CA PRO A 231 0.27 11.00 -2.64
C PRO A 231 1.80 11.20 -2.68
N VAL A 232 2.26 12.20 -1.94
CA VAL A 232 3.69 12.54 -1.84
C VAL A 232 4.12 12.52 -0.37
N VAL A 233 5.23 11.85 -0.07
CA VAL A 233 5.92 11.93 1.22
C VAL A 233 7.28 12.56 0.98
N ALA A 234 7.53 13.71 1.58
CA ALA A 234 8.78 14.45 1.40
C ALA A 234 9.73 14.21 2.57
N LEU A 235 10.96 13.79 2.28
CA LEU A 235 12.05 13.66 3.25
C LEU A 235 12.87 14.95 3.27
N ARG A 236 12.96 15.57 4.45
CA ARG A 236 13.81 16.72 4.72
C ARG A 236 14.70 16.48 5.94
N THR A 237 15.94 16.07 5.70
CA THR A 237 16.95 15.94 6.76
C THR A 237 17.64 17.27 7.10
N ASP A 238 17.56 18.25 6.20
CA ASP A 238 18.06 19.60 6.45
C ASP A 238 17.19 20.35 7.48
N PHE A 239 17.70 20.45 8.71
CA PHE A 239 17.02 21.12 9.84
C PHE A 239 16.91 22.64 9.70
N ARG A 240 17.61 23.25 8.72
CA ARG A 240 17.55 24.69 8.50
C ARG A 240 16.18 25.08 7.95
N ARG A 241 15.74 26.31 8.23
CA ARG A 241 14.49 26.88 7.72
C ARG A 241 14.79 28.01 6.73
N VAL A 242 13.95 28.12 5.71
CA VAL A 242 14.02 29.20 4.70
C VAL A 242 13.28 30.45 5.20
N GLY A 243 12.23 30.27 6.01
CA GLY A 243 11.49 31.36 6.68
C GLY A 243 11.26 31.11 8.17
N GLU A 244 10.54 32.00 8.85
CA GLU A 244 10.20 31.82 10.27
C GLU A 244 9.32 30.57 10.51
N ALA A 245 8.44 30.28 9.55
CA ALA A 245 7.51 29.15 9.58
C ALA A 245 7.72 28.10 8.48
N GLU A 246 8.56 28.39 7.48
CA GLU A 246 8.75 27.55 6.28
C GLU A 246 10.09 26.81 6.38
N ALA A 247 10.04 25.48 6.38
CA ALA A 247 11.24 24.67 6.28
C ALA A 247 11.77 24.76 4.84
N VAL A 248 10.90 24.59 3.84
CA VAL A 248 11.15 24.75 2.41
C VAL A 248 10.04 25.60 1.76
N ASN A 249 10.04 25.71 0.44
CA ASN A 249 8.93 26.27 -0.33
C ASN A 249 7.56 25.69 0.09
N LEU A 250 6.64 26.58 0.48
CA LEU A 250 5.25 26.27 0.89
C LEU A 250 4.54 25.28 -0.03
N MET A 251 4.74 25.38 -1.35
CA MET A 251 4.05 24.52 -2.32
C MET A 251 4.44 23.04 -2.15
N LEU A 252 5.65 22.75 -1.69
CA LEU A 252 6.14 21.40 -1.46
C LEU A 252 5.63 20.85 -0.11
N GLU A 253 5.59 21.69 0.92
CA GLU A 253 5.05 21.30 2.24
C GLU A 253 3.55 21.04 2.19
N ALA A 254 2.79 21.93 1.55
CA ALA A 254 1.33 21.81 1.48
C ALA A 254 0.86 20.67 0.55
N SER A 255 1.71 20.22 -0.39
CA SER A 255 1.39 19.13 -1.32
C SER A 255 1.88 17.75 -0.87
N SER A 256 2.52 17.64 0.30
CA SER A 256 3.12 16.40 0.77
C SER A 256 2.97 16.19 2.28
N THR A 257 3.24 14.97 2.74
CA THR A 257 3.53 14.71 4.15
C THR A 257 5.03 14.80 4.37
N VAL A 258 5.50 15.77 5.15
CA VAL A 258 6.93 15.96 5.41
C VAL A 258 7.40 15.09 6.58
N VAL A 259 8.54 14.41 6.41
CA VAL A 259 9.24 13.68 7.46
C VAL A 259 10.69 14.14 7.56
N GLU A 260 11.23 14.18 8.78
CA GLU A 260 12.57 14.71 9.04
C GLU A 260 13.66 13.61 9.06
N ARG A 261 13.25 12.34 9.09
CA ARG A 261 14.15 11.18 9.18
C ARG A 261 13.74 10.10 8.19
N SER A 262 14.73 9.50 7.53
CA SER A 262 14.51 8.40 6.60
C SER A 262 13.81 7.20 7.27
N SER A 263 14.07 6.96 8.56
CA SER A 263 13.41 5.92 9.36
C SER A 263 11.89 6.08 9.47
N ASP A 264 11.36 7.29 9.29
CA ASP A 264 9.93 7.59 9.43
C ASP A 264 9.18 7.36 8.11
N LEU A 265 9.89 7.18 6.98
CA LEU A 265 9.31 6.99 5.66
C LEU A 265 8.34 5.80 5.57
N PRO A 266 8.66 4.58 6.06
CA PRO A 266 7.74 3.44 5.91
C PRO A 266 6.40 3.68 6.62
N GLY A 267 6.42 4.36 7.77
CA GLY A 267 5.22 4.74 8.51
C GLY A 267 4.39 5.79 7.78
N ALA A 268 5.03 6.86 7.31
CA ALA A 268 4.37 7.93 6.56
C ALA A 268 3.77 7.43 5.24
N ILE A 269 4.49 6.59 4.50
CA ILE A 269 4.00 5.96 3.27
C ILE A 269 2.79 5.09 3.56
N ALA A 270 2.85 4.23 4.58
CA ALA A 270 1.72 3.38 4.95
C ALA A 270 0.48 4.22 5.28
N ALA A 271 0.63 5.32 6.03
CA ALA A 271 -0.48 6.22 6.35
C ALA A 271 -1.06 6.90 5.10
N ALA A 272 -0.22 7.42 4.21
CA ALA A 272 -0.63 8.09 2.97
C ALA A 272 -1.32 7.13 1.98
N LEU A 273 -0.93 5.86 1.96
CA LEU A 273 -1.58 4.84 1.12
C LEU A 273 -2.94 4.40 1.69
N SER A 274 -3.15 4.48 3.01
CA SER A 274 -4.41 4.13 3.67
C SER A 274 -5.47 5.24 3.61
N SER A 275 -5.09 6.52 3.67
CA SER A 275 -6.04 7.66 3.67
C SER A 275 -6.87 7.75 2.38
N LYS A 276 -6.28 7.35 1.25
CA LYS A 276 -6.94 7.38 -0.08
C LYS A 276 -8.13 6.42 -0.26
N GLN A 277 -8.43 5.55 0.72
CA GLN A 277 -9.62 4.69 0.69
C GLN A 277 -10.92 5.42 1.07
N GLY A 278 -10.83 6.69 1.49
CA GLY A 278 -11.97 7.48 1.97
C GLY A 278 -12.65 8.40 0.94
N GLU A 279 -12.02 8.68 -0.19
CA GLU A 279 -12.57 9.58 -1.22
C GLU A 279 -13.15 8.77 -2.38
N ASP A 280 -14.48 8.76 -2.45
CA ASP A 280 -15.20 8.29 -3.64
C ASP A 280 -14.78 9.19 -4.83
N PRO A 281 -14.46 8.67 -6.03
CA PRO A 281 -13.97 9.47 -7.17
C PRO A 281 -14.99 10.47 -7.76
N GLY A 282 -16.03 10.84 -7.02
CA GLY A 282 -17.15 11.65 -7.48
C GLY A 282 -17.33 12.92 -6.66
N THR A 283 -16.29 13.72 -6.44
CA THR A 283 -16.44 15.16 -6.15
C THR A 283 -15.15 15.93 -6.36
N LEU A 284 -14.86 16.25 -7.63
CA LEU A 284 -14.18 17.48 -8.04
C LEU A 284 -14.92 18.03 -9.25
#